data_AF-H6N3B2-F1
#
_entry.id   AF-H6N3B2-F1
#
_cell.length_a   1.000
_cell.length_b   1.000
_cell.length_c   1.000
_cell.angle_alpha   90.00
_cell.angle_beta   90.00
_cell.angle_gamma   90.00
#
_symmetry.space_group_name_H-M   'P 1'
#
loop_
_entity.id
_entity.type
_entity.pdbx_description
1 polymer ?
#
loop_
_entity_poly.entity_id
_entity_poly.type
_entity_poly.pdbx_seq_one_letter_code
_entity_poly.pdbx_strand_id
1 'polypeptide(L)'
;MSAPATARYTGIASYEFGPTQGVLHRFRTPADVLEVFDDDLDDVVALVESGGTTFLSPILGRLRGIVCTSGTTRSHLAIVSREYAVPCLLAVDLHGDDAQTGDLVTMELESGGAGTLTVGAHVGHPAEAETGSADTTAGADRAPLTLGNDRDTETSGSASTDWWNYIRRTGDDIARKPFPASVDASTVAALCAESLTDERLDDLIGHMGRSFKPELTRRSGFTSEIFPMLPYMAMSTIEDFHTYPERVRIIDAARPAEVIGAQLRQRPGLISPLWIWMVGYHYLCGREQLIGLGKLRPDEDIDDVRTVVDFWRRLTLAYRGDGTLDYKDAGFTNRYLPDAQVDRLRASIDAVDPTTARDLQQLNATLSGYAFMYFTDSRVGICDHGPYPDGADTALLVRDFLCLDSGQFSYPWAADCDPGVSGITLTLRFPLDAFDYFEINDWGTTFTEPDQLLSTVTHASVIAHHADGTESVVTPDRWSDLGKRVGTEHVRLYRHFSDMPRPDRIFSATRMYSWGLRPFATLVGVDDAIDWSISPATMALYPDPLDDDDRAAAIFGGALVAHDRPSSFSPILHPSA
;
A
#
# COMPACT_ATOMS: atom_id res chain seq x y z
N MET A 1 -22.95 19.85 43.79
CA MET A 1 -22.52 19.79 42.37
C MET A 1 -21.74 18.51 42.22
N SER A 2 -22.27 17.54 41.48
CA SER A 2 -21.53 16.32 41.14
C SER A 2 -20.39 16.71 40.20
N ALA A 3 -19.18 16.16 40.40
CA ALA A 3 -18.12 16.27 39.41
C ALA A 3 -18.66 15.74 38.06
N PRO A 4 -18.33 16.36 36.92
CA PRO A 4 -18.70 15.81 35.62
C PRO A 4 -18.16 14.39 35.54
N ALA A 5 -19.00 13.44 35.11
CA ALA A 5 -18.61 12.05 34.97
C ALA A 5 -17.53 11.96 33.88
N THR A 6 -16.35 11.47 34.23
CA THR A 6 -15.28 11.19 33.28
C THR A 6 -15.68 9.94 32.49
N ALA A 7 -15.87 10.07 31.18
CA ALA A 7 -16.13 8.94 30.30
C ALA A 7 -14.81 8.35 29.79
N ARG A 8 -14.71 7.02 29.71
CA ARG A 8 -13.52 6.30 29.23
C ARG A 8 -13.93 5.32 28.14
N TYR A 9 -13.23 5.37 27.01
CA TYR A 9 -13.42 4.51 25.85
C TYR A 9 -12.14 3.75 25.56
N THR A 10 -12.29 2.58 24.96
CA THR A 10 -11.17 1.73 24.53
C THR A 10 -11.02 1.78 23.02
N GLY A 11 -9.79 1.73 22.53
CA GLY A 11 -9.46 1.61 21.12
C GLY A 11 -8.16 0.86 20.91
N ILE A 12 -7.78 0.74 19.65
CA ILE A 12 -6.55 0.10 19.21
C ILE A 12 -5.55 1.19 18.87
N ALA A 13 -4.40 1.21 19.54
CA ALA A 13 -3.34 2.14 19.22
C ALA A 13 -2.68 1.80 17.88
N SER A 14 -2.43 2.82 17.07
CA SER A 14 -1.71 2.66 15.80
C SER A 14 -0.22 2.34 15.97
N TYR A 15 0.37 2.74 17.10
CA TYR A 15 1.74 2.45 17.57
C TYR A 15 1.88 2.85 19.05
N GLU A 16 3.03 2.60 19.68
CA GLU A 16 3.31 3.02 21.06
C GLU A 16 3.57 4.54 21.19
N PHE A 17 2.78 5.25 22.01
CA PHE A 17 2.94 6.68 22.28
C PHE A 17 2.71 7.01 23.76
N GLY A 18 3.30 8.12 24.23
CA GLY A 18 3.11 8.63 25.58
C GLY A 18 1.74 9.31 25.77
N PRO A 19 1.31 9.54 27.03
CA PRO A 19 0.05 10.22 27.34
C PRO A 19 -0.10 11.52 26.55
N THR A 20 -1.19 11.63 25.81
CA THR A 20 -1.44 12.74 24.88
C THR A 20 -2.75 13.42 25.25
N GLN A 21 -2.68 14.68 25.63
CA GLN A 21 -3.83 15.50 25.98
C GLN A 21 -4.07 16.56 24.90
N GLY A 22 -5.34 16.82 24.60
CA GLY A 22 -5.76 17.87 23.67
C GLY A 22 -7.27 18.12 23.67
N VAL A 23 -7.72 19.02 22.80
CA VAL A 23 -9.12 19.41 22.60
C VAL A 23 -9.67 18.63 21.42
N LEU A 24 -10.75 17.89 21.64
CA LEU A 24 -11.39 17.10 20.60
C LEU A 24 -12.02 18.03 19.55
N HIS A 25 -11.79 17.76 18.27
CA HIS A 25 -12.46 18.42 17.15
C HIS A 25 -12.95 17.38 16.16
N ARG A 26 -14.27 17.36 15.90
CA ARG A 26 -14.87 16.40 14.97
C ARG A 26 -14.80 16.92 13.53
N PHE A 27 -14.19 16.13 12.66
CA PHE A 27 -14.13 16.37 11.22
C PHE A 27 -15.06 15.40 10.50
N ARG A 28 -15.99 15.91 9.70
CA ARG A 28 -16.99 15.14 8.94
C ARG A 28 -16.87 15.34 7.44
N THR A 29 -16.44 16.52 7.00
CA THR A 29 -16.37 16.87 5.58
C THR A 29 -15.05 17.53 5.22
N PRO A 30 -14.60 17.45 3.94
CA PRO A 30 -13.39 18.15 3.50
C PRO A 30 -13.40 19.66 3.76
N ALA A 31 -14.59 20.28 3.82
CA ALA A 31 -14.72 21.69 4.18
C ALA A 31 -14.21 21.96 5.60
N ASP A 32 -14.51 21.08 6.56
CA ASP A 32 -14.06 21.21 7.96
C ASP A 32 -12.53 21.28 8.05
N VAL A 33 -11.83 20.49 7.22
CA VAL A 33 -10.36 20.47 7.14
C VAL A 33 -9.81 21.74 6.49
N LEU A 34 -10.49 22.24 5.45
CA LEU A 34 -10.12 23.47 4.76
C LEU A 34 -10.34 24.72 5.62
N GLU A 35 -11.36 24.73 6.48
CA GLU A 35 -11.68 25.84 7.38
C GLU A 35 -10.57 26.08 8.41
N VAL A 36 -9.97 25.00 8.93
CA VAL A 36 -8.89 25.07 9.93
C VAL A 36 -7.49 24.97 9.31
N PHE A 37 -7.39 25.02 7.98
CA PHE A 37 -6.15 24.70 7.29
C PHE A 37 -4.99 25.63 7.65
N ASP A 38 -5.27 26.91 7.94
CA ASP A 38 -4.26 27.90 8.34
C ASP A 38 -4.16 28.08 9.86
N ASP A 39 -4.92 27.31 10.64
CA ASP A 39 -4.94 27.40 12.09
C ASP A 39 -3.78 26.63 12.74
N ASP A 40 -3.50 26.97 14.00
CA ASP A 40 -2.64 26.21 14.89
C ASP A 40 -3.44 25.03 15.46
N LEU A 41 -2.93 23.81 15.27
CA LEU A 41 -3.63 22.55 15.59
C LEU A 41 -2.88 21.73 16.65
N ASP A 42 -1.86 22.31 17.29
CA ASP A 42 -0.96 21.64 18.23
C ASP A 42 -1.67 21.05 19.46
N ASP A 43 -2.86 21.55 19.80
CA ASP A 43 -3.71 21.01 20.86
C ASP A 43 -4.90 20.19 20.35
N VAL A 44 -5.11 20.09 19.04
CA VAL A 44 -6.31 19.47 18.45
C VAL A 44 -6.17 17.94 18.36
N VAL A 45 -7.13 17.24 18.95
CA VAL A 45 -7.34 15.80 18.75
C VAL A 45 -8.48 15.62 17.75
N ALA A 46 -8.16 15.16 16.54
CA ALA A 46 -9.17 14.96 15.50
C ALA A 46 -10.04 13.74 15.79
N LEU A 47 -11.37 13.89 15.71
CA LEU A 47 -12.32 12.79 15.72
C LEU A 47 -12.87 12.57 14.31
N VAL A 48 -12.68 11.37 13.78
CA VAL A 48 -13.17 10.94 12.45
C VAL A 48 -13.87 9.60 12.51
N GLU A 49 -14.76 9.35 11.54
CA GLU A 49 -15.54 8.11 11.50
C GLU A 49 -14.81 7.00 10.72
N SER A 50 -14.11 7.36 9.64
CA SER A 50 -13.48 6.40 8.74
C SER A 50 -11.95 6.38 8.86
N GLY A 51 -11.36 5.22 8.57
CA GLY A 51 -9.91 5.00 8.55
C GLY A 51 -9.21 5.41 7.25
N GLY A 52 -9.86 6.26 6.44
CA GLY A 52 -9.29 6.82 5.21
C GLY A 52 -8.21 7.87 5.50
N THR A 53 -7.20 7.95 4.64
CA THR A 53 -6.03 8.85 4.86
C THR A 53 -6.18 10.20 4.23
N THR A 54 -6.71 10.23 3.01
CA THR A 54 -6.75 11.45 2.20
C THR A 54 -7.50 12.56 2.91
N PHE A 55 -8.49 12.23 3.74
CA PHE A 55 -9.35 13.18 4.42
C PHE A 55 -8.62 14.17 5.33
N LEU A 56 -7.83 13.67 6.30
CA LEU A 56 -7.05 14.52 7.23
C LEU A 56 -5.66 14.89 6.68
N SER A 57 -5.25 14.29 5.55
CA SER A 57 -3.87 14.38 5.04
C SER A 57 -3.24 15.79 4.99
N PRO A 58 -3.96 16.90 4.70
CA PRO A 58 -3.34 18.24 4.67
C PRO A 58 -3.01 18.83 6.04
N ILE A 59 -3.64 18.32 7.10
CA ILE A 59 -3.49 18.81 8.48
C ILE A 59 -2.86 17.77 9.40
N LEU A 60 -2.75 16.51 8.95
CA LEU A 60 -2.45 15.36 9.79
C LEU A 60 -1.22 15.56 10.68
N GLY A 61 -0.10 16.00 10.10
CA GLY A 61 1.15 16.24 10.83
C GLY A 61 1.15 17.39 11.84
N ARG A 62 0.08 18.19 11.88
CA ARG A 62 -0.08 19.29 12.85
C ARG A 62 -1.04 18.93 13.99
N LEU A 63 -1.70 17.78 13.93
CA LEU A 63 -2.64 17.35 14.95
C LEU A 63 -1.91 16.82 16.18
N ARG A 64 -2.47 17.10 17.35
CA ARG A 64 -2.00 16.52 18.62
C ARG A 64 -2.23 15.02 18.72
N GLY A 65 -3.34 14.55 18.14
CA GLY A 65 -3.73 13.15 18.12
C GLY A 65 -4.96 12.91 17.25
N ILE A 66 -5.28 11.64 17.02
CA ILE A 66 -6.41 11.21 16.18
C ILE A 66 -7.20 10.12 16.90
N VAL A 67 -8.51 10.23 16.87
CA VAL A 67 -9.47 9.23 17.30
C VAL A 67 -10.31 8.85 16.08
N CYS A 68 -10.30 7.58 15.72
CA CYS A 68 -11.11 7.02 14.65
C CYS A 68 -12.07 5.96 15.23
N THR A 69 -13.34 6.02 14.84
CA THR A 69 -14.35 5.06 15.32
C THR A 69 -14.32 3.73 14.56
N SER A 70 -13.48 3.59 13.54
CA SER A 70 -13.30 2.38 12.75
C SER A 70 -11.80 2.10 12.50
N GLY A 71 -11.49 1.04 11.74
CA GLY A 71 -10.13 0.72 11.34
C GLY A 71 -9.43 -0.37 12.16
N THR A 72 -8.23 -0.74 11.72
CA THR A 72 -7.27 -1.67 12.33
C THR A 72 -5.87 -1.08 12.18
N THR A 73 -4.85 -1.67 12.82
CA THR A 73 -3.44 -1.22 12.68
C THR A 73 -2.90 -1.26 11.24
N ARG A 74 -3.61 -1.95 10.33
CA ARG A 74 -3.32 -2.03 8.89
C ARG A 74 -4.16 -1.07 8.02
N SER A 75 -5.05 -0.26 8.59
CA SER A 75 -5.77 0.80 7.86
C SER A 75 -4.80 1.83 7.31
N HIS A 76 -5.21 2.52 6.23
CA HIS A 76 -4.43 3.64 5.71
C HIS A 76 -4.18 4.69 6.80
N LEU A 77 -5.21 5.08 7.57
CA LEU A 77 -5.05 6.12 8.59
C LEU A 77 -4.02 5.72 9.65
N ALA A 78 -3.99 4.45 10.04
CA ALA A 78 -3.00 3.90 10.96
C ALA A 78 -1.58 3.94 10.37
N ILE A 79 -1.43 3.59 9.09
CA ILE A 79 -0.14 3.61 8.39
C ILE A 79 0.40 5.04 8.33
N VAL A 80 -0.44 6.00 7.93
CA VAL A 80 0.00 7.39 7.77
C VAL A 80 0.18 8.08 9.12
N SER A 81 -0.65 7.81 10.13
CA SER A 81 -0.43 8.35 11.48
C SER A 81 0.92 7.94 12.06
N ARG A 82 1.37 6.70 11.80
CA ARG A 82 2.72 6.25 12.13
C ARG A 82 3.80 6.99 11.36
N GLU A 83 3.61 7.19 10.06
CA GLU A 83 4.56 7.93 9.21
C GLU A 83 4.74 9.38 9.69
N TYR A 84 3.67 10.04 10.15
CA TYR A 84 3.69 11.38 10.76
C TYR A 84 4.05 11.39 12.26
N ALA A 85 4.16 10.21 12.91
CA ALA A 85 4.25 10.07 14.37
C ALA A 85 3.19 10.86 15.16
N VAL A 86 1.95 10.81 14.67
CA VAL A 86 0.79 11.40 15.34
C VAL A 86 0.05 10.30 16.09
N PRO A 87 -0.12 10.41 17.43
CA PRO A 87 -0.86 9.43 18.23
C PRO A 87 -2.23 9.17 17.63
N CYS A 88 -2.57 7.91 17.38
CA CYS A 88 -3.86 7.55 16.80
C CYS A 88 -4.46 6.32 17.49
N LEU A 89 -5.73 6.45 17.91
CA LEU A 89 -6.58 5.38 18.38
C LEU A 89 -7.62 5.05 17.31
N LEU A 90 -7.75 3.77 16.99
CA LEU A 90 -8.65 3.22 15.98
C LEU A 90 -9.74 2.38 16.65
N ALA A 91 -10.84 2.14 15.94
CA ALA A 91 -11.97 1.34 16.43
C ALA A 91 -12.49 1.77 17.82
N VAL A 92 -12.48 3.08 18.10
CA VAL A 92 -13.01 3.62 19.36
C VAL A 92 -14.54 3.63 19.31
N ASP A 93 -15.19 2.80 20.12
CA ASP A 93 -16.65 2.80 20.26
C ASP A 93 -17.07 3.91 21.23
N LEU A 94 -17.65 4.98 20.70
CA LEU A 94 -18.15 6.12 21.47
C LEU A 94 -19.58 5.93 22.01
N HIS A 95 -20.18 4.75 21.83
CA HIS A 95 -21.48 4.35 22.39
C HIS A 95 -22.65 5.33 22.18
N GLY A 96 -22.62 6.16 21.14
CA GLY A 96 -23.74 7.04 20.77
C GLY A 96 -23.72 8.50 21.27
N ASP A 97 -22.53 9.13 21.32
CA ASP A 97 -22.27 10.59 21.44
C ASP A 97 -22.15 11.24 22.84
N ASP A 98 -21.15 10.82 23.61
CA ASP A 98 -20.71 11.56 24.81
C ASP A 98 -19.47 12.46 24.55
N ALA A 99 -18.80 12.33 23.40
CA ALA A 99 -17.62 13.11 23.03
C ALA A 99 -17.93 14.16 21.94
N GLN A 100 -17.83 15.43 22.28
CA GLN A 100 -18.18 16.58 21.45
C GLN A 100 -16.95 17.43 21.10
N THR A 101 -17.04 18.17 19.98
CA THR A 101 -16.05 19.19 19.65
C THR A 101 -15.93 20.19 20.81
N GLY A 102 -14.70 20.44 21.26
CA GLY A 102 -14.38 21.30 22.40
C GLY A 102 -14.11 20.54 23.71
N ASP A 103 -14.37 19.23 23.76
CA ASP A 103 -14.07 18.43 24.94
C ASP A 103 -12.58 18.24 25.15
N LEU A 104 -12.13 18.37 26.40
CA LEU A 104 -10.77 18.00 26.77
C LEU A 104 -10.65 16.48 26.87
N VAL A 105 -9.71 15.92 26.12
CA VAL A 105 -9.49 14.49 26.05
C VAL A 105 -8.04 14.11 26.34
N THR A 106 -7.87 12.91 26.90
CA THR A 106 -6.56 12.29 27.11
C THR A 106 -6.53 10.91 26.45
N MET A 107 -5.53 10.67 25.61
CA MET A 107 -5.20 9.39 24.99
C MET A 107 -4.04 8.75 25.74
N GLU A 108 -4.21 7.51 26.21
CA GLU A 108 -3.19 6.77 26.97
C GLU A 108 -3.12 5.31 26.51
N LEU A 109 -1.96 4.69 26.66
CA LEU A 109 -1.80 3.25 26.48
C LEU A 109 -1.85 2.53 27.82
N GLU A 110 -2.65 1.47 27.89
CA GLU A 110 -2.66 0.55 29.01
C GLU A 110 -1.55 -0.50 28.89
N SER A 111 -1.18 -1.09 30.03
CA SER A 111 -0.28 -2.24 30.09
C SER A 111 -0.83 -3.39 29.25
N GLY A 112 -0.24 -3.64 28.08
CA GLY A 112 -0.71 -4.65 27.11
C GLY A 112 -1.13 -4.09 25.74
N GLY A 113 -0.92 -2.80 25.47
CA GLY A 113 -1.07 -2.21 24.14
C GLY A 113 -2.49 -1.75 23.77
N ALA A 114 -3.47 -1.95 24.67
CA ALA A 114 -4.80 -1.37 24.51
C ALA A 114 -4.75 0.14 24.71
N GLY A 115 -5.37 0.89 23.81
CA GLY A 115 -5.44 2.35 23.89
C GLY A 115 -6.72 2.81 24.59
N THR A 116 -6.65 3.90 25.32
CA THR A 116 -7.80 4.49 26.01
C THR A 116 -7.94 5.97 25.74
N LEU A 117 -9.19 6.39 25.50
CA LEU A 117 -9.60 7.77 25.36
C LEU A 117 -10.42 8.15 26.59
N THR A 118 -10.03 9.19 27.30
CA THR A 118 -10.74 9.70 28.47
C THR A 118 -11.28 11.10 28.19
N VAL A 119 -12.58 11.32 28.37
CA VAL A 119 -13.27 12.62 28.18
C VAL A 119 -13.59 13.23 29.54
N GLY A 120 -13.11 14.46 29.78
CA GLY A 120 -13.45 15.25 30.96
C GLY A 120 -12.47 15.16 32.15
N ALA A 121 -12.06 16.37 32.59
CA ALA A 121 -11.23 16.76 33.75
C ALA A 121 -9.72 16.41 33.73
N HIS A 122 -8.93 17.47 33.89
CA HIS A 122 -7.50 17.52 34.19
C HIS A 122 -7.01 16.35 35.06
N VAL A 123 -6.08 15.56 34.54
CA VAL A 123 -5.00 15.05 35.39
C VAL A 123 -4.00 16.21 35.53
N GLY A 124 -3.58 16.50 36.76
CA GLY A 124 -2.77 17.68 37.08
C GLY A 124 -1.46 17.76 36.30
N HIS A 125 -0.88 18.96 36.28
CA HIS A 125 0.44 19.36 35.75
C HIS A 125 1.35 18.20 35.31
N PRO A 126 1.94 18.26 34.11
CA PRO A 126 3.19 17.54 33.90
C PRO A 126 4.17 18.08 34.95
N ALA A 127 4.71 17.19 35.79
CA ALA A 127 6.03 17.45 36.34
C ALA A 127 6.90 17.75 35.11
N GLU A 128 7.64 18.87 35.15
CA GLU A 128 8.56 19.30 34.10
C GLU A 128 9.13 18.06 33.42
N ALA A 129 8.81 17.88 32.14
CA ALA A 129 9.51 16.93 31.33
C ALA A 129 10.96 17.42 31.31
N GLU A 130 11.77 16.89 32.22
CA GLU A 130 13.18 16.74 31.96
C GLU A 130 13.24 16.20 30.53
N THR A 131 13.94 16.91 29.67
CA THR A 131 14.46 16.38 28.42
C THR A 131 15.37 15.21 28.78
N GLY A 132 14.77 14.10 29.19
CA GLY A 132 15.39 12.81 29.23
C GLY A 132 15.67 12.51 27.77
N SER A 133 16.95 12.53 27.40
CA SER A 133 17.39 11.65 26.32
C SER A 133 16.67 10.33 26.55
N ALA A 134 15.92 9.86 25.55
CA ALA A 134 15.48 8.49 25.52
C ALA A 134 16.76 7.66 25.60
N ASP A 135 17.12 7.30 26.83
CA ASP A 135 18.16 6.34 27.11
C ASP A 135 17.52 5.05 26.61
N THR A 136 17.93 4.70 25.38
CA THR A 136 17.58 3.47 24.71
C THR A 136 17.71 2.37 25.75
N THR A 137 16.59 1.78 26.17
CA THR A 137 16.63 0.61 27.02
C THR A 137 17.43 -0.44 26.29
N ALA A 138 18.68 -0.59 26.72
CA ALA A 138 19.57 -1.64 26.31
C ALA A 138 18.90 -2.98 26.63
N GLY A 139 18.73 -3.79 25.58
CA GLY A 139 18.69 -5.25 25.65
C GLY A 139 17.58 -5.86 26.49
N ALA A 140 16.36 -5.90 25.93
CA ALA A 140 15.69 -7.20 25.98
C ALA A 140 16.55 -8.15 25.12
N ASP A 141 16.82 -9.38 25.59
CA ASP A 141 17.45 -10.45 24.80
C ASP A 141 16.56 -10.75 23.57
N ARG A 142 16.66 -9.91 22.54
CA ARG A 142 15.92 -10.03 21.28
C ARG A 142 16.78 -10.80 20.31
N ALA A 143 16.23 -11.88 19.77
CA ALA A 143 16.89 -12.58 18.67
C ALA A 143 16.86 -11.66 17.44
N PRO A 144 18.00 -11.36 16.79
CA PRO A 144 18.02 -10.53 15.60
C PRO A 144 17.13 -11.12 14.50
N LEU A 145 16.48 -10.23 13.72
CA LEU A 145 15.75 -10.64 12.51
C LEU A 145 16.62 -11.51 11.61
N THR A 146 16.11 -12.69 11.23
CA THR A 146 16.79 -13.55 10.27
C THR A 146 16.36 -13.20 8.86
N LEU A 147 17.30 -12.67 8.07
CA LEU A 147 17.07 -12.26 6.68
C LEU A 147 17.09 -13.44 5.69
N GLY A 148 16.14 -14.36 5.81
CA GLY A 148 16.03 -15.50 4.89
C GLY A 148 14.69 -16.21 5.01
N ASN A 149 14.32 -16.94 3.96
CA ASN A 149 13.08 -17.70 3.94
C ASN A 149 13.40 -19.17 4.14
N ASP A 150 12.56 -19.85 4.92
CA ASP A 150 12.56 -21.30 4.98
C ASP A 150 12.33 -21.85 3.56
N ARG A 151 13.34 -22.57 3.05
CA ARG A 151 13.28 -23.21 1.74
C ARG A 151 12.91 -24.68 1.91
N ASP A 152 12.02 -25.16 1.07
CA ASP A 152 11.67 -26.57 0.99
C ASP A 152 12.78 -27.34 0.29
N THR A 153 13.39 -28.31 0.98
CA THR A 153 14.49 -29.11 0.43
C THR A 153 14.02 -30.40 -0.24
N GLU A 154 12.73 -30.74 -0.11
CA GLU A 154 12.15 -31.85 -0.85
C GLU A 154 12.10 -31.52 -2.35
N THR A 155 12.44 -32.50 -3.18
CA THR A 155 12.44 -32.34 -4.64
C THR A 155 11.91 -33.58 -5.34
N SER A 156 11.15 -33.36 -6.40
CA SER A 156 10.72 -34.39 -7.36
C SER A 156 11.81 -34.76 -8.37
N GLY A 157 12.97 -34.08 -8.34
CA GLY A 157 14.02 -34.17 -9.36
C GLY A 157 13.80 -33.25 -10.56
N SER A 158 12.74 -32.44 -10.56
CA SER A 158 12.44 -31.42 -11.57
C SER A 158 12.02 -30.12 -10.88
N ALA A 159 12.83 -29.07 -11.00
CA ALA A 159 12.56 -27.77 -10.37
C ALA A 159 11.25 -27.13 -10.86
N SER A 160 10.89 -27.30 -12.14
CA SER A 160 9.59 -26.87 -12.68
C SER A 160 8.43 -27.64 -12.05
N THR A 161 8.59 -28.96 -11.86
CA THR A 161 7.58 -29.77 -11.17
C THR A 161 7.43 -29.37 -9.72
N ASP A 162 8.54 -29.11 -9.02
CA ASP A 162 8.55 -28.64 -7.63
C ASP A 162 7.84 -27.28 -7.50
N TRP A 163 8.06 -26.38 -8.47
CA TRP A 163 7.38 -25.09 -8.54
C TRP A 163 5.87 -25.24 -8.73
N TRP A 164 5.41 -26.06 -9.68
CA TRP A 164 3.98 -26.33 -9.87
C TRP A 164 3.34 -27.03 -8.66
N ASN A 165 4.08 -27.92 -8.00
CA ASN A 165 3.64 -28.51 -6.72
C ASN A 165 3.48 -27.44 -5.64
N TYR A 166 4.41 -26.48 -5.56
CA TYR A 166 4.30 -25.33 -4.66
C TYR A 166 3.02 -24.51 -4.93
N ILE A 167 2.73 -24.18 -6.19
CA ILE A 167 1.51 -23.43 -6.57
C ILE A 167 0.25 -24.13 -6.05
N ARG A 168 0.16 -25.45 -6.22
CA ARG A 168 -1.00 -26.26 -5.75
C ARG A 168 -1.16 -26.34 -4.24
N ARG A 169 -0.09 -26.22 -3.47
CA ARG A 169 -0.16 -26.33 -2.00
C ARG A 169 -0.96 -25.19 -1.39
N THR A 170 -1.71 -25.52 -0.34
CA THR A 170 -2.28 -24.54 0.59
C THR A 170 -1.20 -24.13 1.59
N GLY A 171 -1.11 -22.84 1.91
CA GLY A 171 -0.21 -22.34 2.95
C GLY A 171 -0.86 -22.38 4.34
N ASP A 172 -0.26 -21.64 5.27
CA ASP A 172 -0.84 -21.34 6.59
C ASP A 172 -2.03 -20.36 6.49
N ASP A 173 -2.47 -19.80 7.63
CA ASP A 173 -3.62 -18.90 7.71
C ASP A 173 -3.46 -17.59 6.91
N ILE A 174 -2.22 -17.19 6.61
CA ILE A 174 -1.89 -16.06 5.74
C ILE A 174 -1.33 -16.49 4.38
N ALA A 175 -1.52 -17.77 4.04
CA ALA A 175 -1.10 -18.45 2.82
C ALA A 175 0.43 -18.58 2.62
N ARG A 176 1.24 -18.42 3.67
CA ARG A 176 2.70 -18.65 3.61
C ARG A 176 3.00 -20.15 3.65
N LYS A 177 4.05 -20.55 2.90
CA LYS A 177 4.56 -21.92 2.80
C LYS A 177 6.02 -21.89 2.33
N PRO A 178 6.87 -22.85 2.74
CA PRO A 178 8.27 -22.89 2.32
C PRO A 178 8.42 -22.96 0.79
N PHE A 179 9.26 -22.09 0.23
CA PHE A 179 9.47 -22.04 -1.22
C PHE A 179 10.52 -23.06 -1.67
N PRO A 180 10.38 -23.76 -2.81
CA PRO A 180 11.31 -24.81 -3.22
C PRO A 180 12.75 -24.32 -3.34
N ALA A 181 13.69 -25.05 -2.75
CA ALA A 181 15.12 -24.80 -2.87
C ALA A 181 15.68 -25.17 -4.26
N SER A 182 14.96 -26.00 -5.01
CA SER A 182 15.34 -26.44 -6.36
C SER A 182 15.16 -25.36 -7.43
N VAL A 183 14.42 -24.28 -7.14
CA VAL A 183 14.13 -23.20 -8.09
C VAL A 183 15.28 -22.19 -8.10
N ASP A 184 15.87 -22.01 -9.28
CA ASP A 184 16.96 -21.07 -9.55
C ASP A 184 16.65 -20.19 -10.78
N ALA A 185 17.60 -19.34 -11.17
CA ALA A 185 17.46 -18.46 -12.34
C ALA A 185 17.21 -19.23 -13.67
N SER A 186 17.73 -20.45 -13.80
CA SER A 186 17.50 -21.28 -14.99
C SER A 186 16.07 -21.82 -15.02
N THR A 187 15.55 -22.18 -13.85
CA THR A 187 14.15 -22.58 -13.65
C THR A 187 13.21 -21.43 -13.97
N VAL A 188 13.51 -20.21 -13.52
CA VAL A 188 12.74 -19.00 -13.85
C VAL A 188 12.65 -18.80 -15.37
N ALA A 189 13.78 -18.88 -16.08
CA ALA A 189 13.80 -18.75 -17.53
C ALA A 189 12.95 -19.84 -18.23
N ALA A 190 13.03 -21.08 -17.74
CA ALA A 190 12.22 -22.19 -18.26
C ALA A 190 10.72 -21.98 -18.00
N LEU A 191 10.34 -21.50 -16.81
CA LEU A 191 8.96 -21.18 -16.46
C LEU A 191 8.41 -20.04 -17.32
N CYS A 192 9.20 -18.99 -17.58
CA CYS A 192 8.78 -17.90 -18.47
C CYS A 192 8.53 -18.39 -19.91
N ALA A 193 9.34 -19.32 -20.41
CA ALA A 193 9.18 -19.87 -21.77
C ALA A 193 8.07 -20.93 -21.89
N GLU A 194 7.58 -21.43 -20.76
CA GLU A 194 6.58 -22.50 -20.71
C GLU A 194 5.20 -21.97 -21.09
N SER A 195 4.51 -22.63 -22.03
CA SER A 195 3.12 -22.29 -22.36
C SER A 195 2.16 -22.67 -21.23
N LEU A 196 1.18 -21.80 -20.97
CA LEU A 196 0.19 -22.01 -19.91
C LEU A 196 -0.97 -22.90 -20.40
N THR A 197 -1.10 -24.11 -19.86
CA THR A 197 -2.25 -24.99 -20.14
C THR A 197 -3.45 -24.61 -19.27
N ASP A 198 -4.63 -25.17 -19.55
CA ASP A 198 -5.84 -24.91 -18.75
C ASP A 198 -5.68 -25.37 -17.31
N GLU A 199 -5.09 -26.55 -17.07
CA GLU A 199 -4.85 -27.02 -15.70
C GLU A 199 -3.90 -26.10 -14.94
N ARG A 200 -2.87 -25.59 -15.61
CA ARG A 200 -1.89 -24.68 -15.02
C ARG A 200 -2.45 -23.28 -14.79
N LEU A 201 -3.33 -22.82 -15.67
CA LEU A 201 -4.07 -21.58 -15.48
C LEU A 201 -4.97 -21.69 -14.25
N ASP A 202 -5.71 -22.80 -14.11
CA ASP A 202 -6.55 -23.08 -12.95
C ASP A 202 -5.73 -23.15 -11.65
N ASP A 203 -4.58 -23.82 -11.68
CA ASP A 203 -3.62 -23.88 -10.57
C ASP A 203 -3.19 -22.47 -10.11
N LEU A 204 -2.89 -21.57 -11.05
CA LEU A 204 -2.51 -20.18 -10.75
C LEU A 204 -3.67 -19.36 -10.19
N ILE A 205 -4.85 -19.44 -10.80
CA ILE A 205 -6.05 -18.74 -10.30
C ILE A 205 -6.35 -19.18 -8.86
N GLY A 206 -6.25 -20.49 -8.60
CA GLY A 206 -6.40 -21.05 -7.25
C GLY A 206 -5.33 -20.54 -6.28
N HIS A 207 -4.06 -20.49 -6.69
CA HIS A 207 -2.98 -19.94 -5.86
C HIS A 207 -3.20 -18.45 -5.55
N MET A 208 -3.48 -17.63 -6.57
CA MET A 208 -3.75 -16.21 -6.42
C MET A 208 -4.95 -15.98 -5.48
N GLY A 209 -6.03 -16.73 -5.64
CA GLY A 209 -7.20 -16.56 -4.79
C GLY A 209 -6.97 -17.00 -3.33
N ARG A 210 -6.15 -18.05 -3.09
CA ARG A 210 -5.68 -18.41 -1.74
C ARG A 210 -4.73 -17.37 -1.15
N SER A 211 -3.88 -16.79 -1.99
CA SER A 211 -2.95 -15.72 -1.64
C SER A 211 -3.67 -14.43 -1.25
N PHE A 212 -4.71 -14.05 -2.00
CA PHE A 212 -5.38 -12.76 -1.86
C PHE A 212 -6.37 -12.71 -0.69
N LYS A 213 -7.10 -13.80 -0.46
CA LYS A 213 -8.16 -13.85 0.56
C LYS A 213 -7.71 -13.42 1.97
N PRO A 214 -6.56 -13.90 2.50
CA PRO A 214 -6.09 -13.48 3.81
C PRO A 214 -5.66 -12.00 3.87
N GLU A 215 -5.14 -11.44 2.78
CA GLU A 215 -4.78 -10.02 2.71
C GLU A 215 -6.02 -9.12 2.80
N LEU A 216 -7.10 -9.49 2.09
CA LEU A 216 -8.39 -8.80 2.21
C LEU A 216 -9.00 -8.92 3.61
N THR A 217 -8.92 -10.11 4.22
CA THR A 217 -9.51 -10.37 5.55
C THR A 217 -8.77 -9.63 6.67
N ARG A 218 -7.45 -9.43 6.52
CA ARG A 218 -6.62 -8.67 7.48
C ARG A 218 -6.78 -7.15 7.37
N ARG A 219 -7.44 -6.64 6.32
CA ARG A 219 -7.75 -5.22 6.17
C ARG A 219 -9.05 -4.87 6.89
N SER A 220 -9.05 -3.71 7.55
CA SER A 220 -10.29 -3.01 7.92
C SER A 220 -10.97 -2.41 6.69
N GLY A 221 -12.25 -2.07 6.78
CA GLY A 221 -13.12 -1.62 5.69
C GLY A 221 -12.53 -0.61 4.69
N PHE A 222 -13.06 -0.66 3.47
CA PHE A 222 -12.73 0.21 2.35
C PHE A 222 -13.56 1.50 2.43
N THR A 223 -13.03 2.52 3.10
CA THR A 223 -13.72 3.79 3.30
C THR A 223 -12.82 4.98 2.96
N SER A 224 -13.42 6.04 2.43
CA SER A 224 -12.79 7.33 2.22
C SER A 224 -13.87 8.41 2.19
N GLU A 225 -13.64 9.52 2.89
CA GLU A 225 -14.55 10.66 2.94
C GLU A 225 -14.50 11.49 1.64
N ILE A 226 -13.40 11.41 0.89
CA ILE A 226 -13.24 12.12 -0.38
C ILE A 226 -13.69 11.24 -1.55
N PHE A 227 -13.22 9.99 -1.62
CA PHE A 227 -13.45 9.14 -2.78
C PHE A 227 -14.44 8.02 -2.45
N PRO A 228 -15.54 7.84 -3.21
CA PRO A 228 -16.46 6.71 -3.00
C PRO A 228 -15.79 5.37 -3.30
N MET A 229 -15.15 4.78 -2.29
CA MET A 229 -14.19 3.69 -2.46
C MET A 229 -14.78 2.44 -3.07
N LEU A 230 -15.90 1.96 -2.53
CA LEU A 230 -16.54 0.74 -3.02
C LEU A 230 -17.06 0.90 -4.45
N PRO A 231 -17.76 2.00 -4.81
CA PRO A 231 -18.10 2.31 -6.20
C PRO A 231 -16.94 2.23 -7.17
N TYR A 232 -15.84 2.97 -6.92
CA TYR A 232 -14.75 3.01 -7.89
C TYR A 232 -13.97 1.70 -7.93
N MET A 233 -13.81 0.99 -6.80
CA MET A 233 -13.09 -0.30 -6.73
C MET A 233 -13.83 -1.39 -7.51
N ALA A 234 -15.16 -1.44 -7.36
CA ALA A 234 -15.99 -2.37 -8.14
C ALA A 234 -15.93 -2.03 -9.63
N MET A 235 -16.07 -0.75 -9.97
CA MET A 235 -16.04 -0.29 -11.35
C MET A 235 -14.67 -0.50 -12.02
N SER A 236 -13.56 -0.22 -11.32
CA SER A 236 -12.21 -0.32 -11.89
C SER A 236 -11.79 -1.76 -12.15
N THR A 237 -12.09 -2.67 -11.23
CA THR A 237 -11.77 -4.09 -11.41
C THR A 237 -12.57 -4.71 -12.55
N ILE A 238 -13.86 -4.38 -12.67
CA ILE A 238 -14.70 -4.78 -13.82
C ILE A 238 -14.15 -4.20 -15.12
N GLU A 239 -13.73 -2.93 -15.12
CA GLU A 239 -13.13 -2.29 -16.28
C GLU A 239 -11.84 -2.98 -16.74
N ASP A 240 -10.98 -3.36 -15.80
CA ASP A 240 -9.77 -4.10 -16.11
C ASP A 240 -10.10 -5.46 -16.72
N PHE A 241 -11.12 -6.16 -16.20
CA PHE A 241 -11.57 -7.42 -16.80
C PHE A 241 -11.99 -7.26 -18.27
N HIS A 242 -12.73 -6.20 -18.58
CA HIS A 242 -13.20 -5.94 -19.95
C HIS A 242 -12.08 -5.48 -20.91
N THR A 243 -11.03 -4.84 -20.41
CA THR A 243 -10.09 -4.10 -21.29
C THR A 243 -8.66 -4.62 -21.29
N TYR A 244 -8.20 -5.24 -20.22
CA TYR A 244 -6.82 -5.72 -20.13
C TYR A 244 -6.44 -6.74 -21.20
N PRO A 245 -7.31 -7.68 -21.66
CA PRO A 245 -6.89 -8.66 -22.65
C PRO A 245 -6.31 -8.02 -23.92
N GLU A 246 -6.98 -7.00 -24.45
CA GLU A 246 -6.49 -6.31 -25.65
C GLU A 246 -5.26 -5.43 -25.36
N ARG A 247 -5.27 -4.69 -24.25
CA ARG A 247 -4.14 -3.85 -23.84
C ARG A 247 -2.86 -4.67 -23.64
N VAL A 248 -2.99 -5.83 -22.99
CA VAL A 248 -1.90 -6.79 -22.78
C VAL A 248 -1.38 -7.34 -24.10
N ARG A 249 -2.25 -7.73 -25.05
CA ARG A 249 -1.79 -8.20 -26.38
C ARG A 249 -0.95 -7.15 -27.10
N ILE A 250 -1.37 -5.89 -27.05
CA ILE A 250 -0.64 -4.78 -27.68
C ILE A 250 0.74 -4.59 -27.02
N ILE A 251 0.79 -4.57 -25.69
CA ILE A 251 2.04 -4.39 -24.93
C ILE A 251 2.99 -5.57 -25.16
N ASP A 252 2.51 -6.80 -24.99
CA ASP A 252 3.32 -8.03 -25.09
C ASP A 252 3.84 -8.28 -26.51
N ALA A 253 3.05 -7.90 -27.53
CA ALA A 253 3.50 -7.94 -28.92
C ALA A 253 4.62 -6.93 -29.23
N ALA A 254 4.61 -5.77 -28.57
CA ALA A 254 5.66 -4.76 -28.72
C ALA A 254 6.94 -5.13 -27.97
N ARG A 255 6.81 -5.69 -26.76
CA ARG A 255 7.92 -6.25 -25.99
C ARG A 255 7.38 -7.32 -25.04
N PRO A 256 7.90 -8.57 -25.10
CA PRO A 256 7.42 -9.64 -24.22
C PRO A 256 7.53 -9.30 -22.74
N ALA A 257 6.55 -9.74 -21.95
CA ALA A 257 6.42 -9.50 -20.52
C ALA A 257 7.68 -9.80 -19.71
N GLU A 258 8.37 -10.92 -20.00
CA GLU A 258 9.60 -11.32 -19.33
C GLU A 258 10.78 -10.39 -19.66
N VAL A 259 10.79 -9.77 -20.84
CA VAL A 259 11.79 -8.76 -21.22
C VAL A 259 11.50 -7.45 -20.50
N ILE A 260 10.22 -7.06 -20.39
CA ILE A 260 9.80 -5.91 -19.59
C ILE A 260 10.20 -6.11 -18.12
N GLY A 261 9.86 -7.26 -17.52
CA GLY A 261 10.18 -7.57 -16.12
C GLY A 261 11.68 -7.54 -15.84
N ALA A 262 12.49 -8.16 -16.72
CA ALA A 262 13.94 -8.13 -16.60
C ALA A 262 14.55 -6.72 -16.71
N GLN A 263 13.91 -5.81 -17.48
CA GLN A 263 14.29 -4.40 -17.57
C GLN A 263 13.94 -3.63 -16.30
N LEU A 264 12.73 -3.83 -15.75
CA LEU A 264 12.29 -3.20 -14.50
C LEU A 264 13.18 -3.58 -13.32
N ARG A 265 13.78 -4.79 -13.37
CA ARG A 265 14.72 -5.26 -12.36
C ARG A 265 16.03 -4.45 -12.30
N GLN A 266 16.42 -3.73 -13.35
CA GLN A 266 17.75 -3.14 -13.46
C GLN A 266 17.99 -1.90 -12.60
N ARG A 267 16.93 -1.23 -12.12
CA ARG A 267 17.02 -0.04 -11.26
C ARG A 267 15.71 0.16 -10.49
N PRO A 268 15.76 0.79 -9.30
CA PRO A 268 14.53 1.15 -8.57
C PRO A 268 13.74 2.24 -9.29
N GLY A 269 12.52 2.51 -8.83
CA GLY A 269 11.81 3.72 -9.23
C GLY A 269 11.24 3.76 -10.66
N LEU A 270 11.31 2.66 -11.44
CA LEU A 270 10.83 2.65 -12.83
C LEU A 270 9.31 2.60 -12.94
N ILE A 271 8.72 1.54 -12.40
CA ILE A 271 7.27 1.29 -12.36
C ILE A 271 7.00 0.65 -11.01
N SER A 272 5.89 1.03 -10.37
CA SER A 272 5.50 0.44 -9.09
C SER A 272 5.36 -1.08 -9.22
N PRO A 273 6.03 -1.86 -8.37
CA PRO A 273 5.82 -3.31 -8.29
C PRO A 273 4.36 -3.68 -7.98
N LEU A 274 3.60 -2.79 -7.33
CA LEU A 274 2.17 -2.99 -7.09
C LEU A 274 1.38 -3.00 -8.41
N TRP A 275 1.80 -2.27 -9.44
CA TRP A 275 1.15 -2.37 -10.76
C TRP A 275 1.35 -3.74 -11.39
N ILE A 276 2.53 -4.37 -11.20
CA ILE A 276 2.75 -5.76 -11.65
C ILE A 276 1.76 -6.68 -10.96
N TRP A 277 1.63 -6.59 -9.63
CA TRP A 277 0.66 -7.39 -8.87
C TRP A 277 -0.78 -7.16 -9.36
N MET A 278 -1.17 -5.90 -9.61
CA MET A 278 -2.52 -5.56 -10.07
C MET A 278 -2.88 -6.16 -11.43
N VAL A 279 -1.93 -6.34 -12.35
CA VAL A 279 -2.18 -6.95 -13.67
C VAL A 279 -2.97 -8.26 -13.55
N GLY A 280 -2.56 -9.14 -12.64
CA GLY A 280 -3.25 -10.40 -12.42
C GLY A 280 -4.40 -10.27 -11.41
N TYR A 281 -4.11 -9.76 -10.22
CA TYR A 281 -5.05 -9.82 -9.10
C TYR A 281 -6.25 -8.89 -9.26
N HIS A 282 -6.05 -7.65 -9.70
CA HIS A 282 -7.13 -6.67 -9.88
C HIS A 282 -8.03 -7.09 -11.06
N TYR A 283 -7.43 -7.61 -12.13
CA TYR A 283 -8.16 -8.23 -13.26
C TYR A 283 -9.06 -9.39 -12.81
N LEU A 284 -8.54 -10.33 -12.02
CA LEU A 284 -9.33 -11.47 -11.51
C LEU A 284 -10.42 -11.05 -10.51
N CYS A 285 -10.25 -9.92 -9.80
CA CYS A 285 -11.33 -9.35 -8.99
C CYS A 285 -12.53 -8.94 -9.84
N GLY A 286 -12.30 -8.37 -11.03
CA GLY A 286 -13.37 -8.02 -11.96
C GLY A 286 -14.09 -9.25 -12.50
N ARG A 287 -13.32 -10.30 -12.82
CA ARG A 287 -13.87 -11.61 -13.22
C ARG A 287 -14.83 -12.16 -12.15
N GLU A 288 -14.39 -12.22 -10.89
CA GLU A 288 -15.22 -12.79 -9.82
C GLU A 288 -16.49 -11.96 -9.56
N GLN A 289 -16.40 -10.63 -9.66
CA GLN A 289 -17.58 -9.77 -9.53
C GLN A 289 -18.60 -10.00 -10.64
N LEU A 290 -18.15 -10.15 -11.90
CA LEU A 290 -19.05 -10.45 -13.01
C LEU A 290 -19.68 -11.85 -12.91
N ILE A 291 -18.95 -12.82 -12.35
CA ILE A 291 -19.50 -14.15 -12.00
C ILE A 291 -20.58 -14.00 -10.92
N GLY A 292 -20.30 -13.27 -9.84
CA GLY A 292 -21.26 -13.01 -8.75
C GLY A 292 -22.52 -12.27 -9.22
N LEU A 293 -22.38 -11.39 -10.20
CA LEU A 293 -23.49 -10.67 -10.86
C LEU A 293 -24.28 -11.54 -11.87
N GLY A 294 -23.84 -12.77 -12.14
CA GLY A 294 -24.43 -13.64 -13.16
C GLY A 294 -24.25 -13.12 -14.59
N LYS A 295 -23.24 -12.28 -14.82
CA LYS A 295 -22.90 -11.71 -16.13
C LYS A 295 -21.83 -12.52 -16.87
N LEU A 296 -21.12 -13.40 -16.16
CA LEU A 296 -20.06 -14.25 -16.67
C LEU A 296 -20.14 -15.64 -16.04
N ARG A 297 -19.96 -16.71 -16.80
CA ARG A 297 -19.75 -18.06 -16.26
C ARG A 297 -18.26 -18.27 -15.96
N PRO A 298 -17.90 -19.11 -14.97
CA PRO A 298 -16.51 -19.39 -14.68
C PRO A 298 -15.70 -19.98 -15.87
N ASP A 299 -16.35 -20.65 -16.82
CA ASP A 299 -15.72 -21.28 -17.99
C ASP A 299 -15.75 -20.39 -19.25
N GLU A 300 -16.09 -19.10 -19.13
CA GLU A 300 -16.06 -18.13 -20.23
C GLU A 300 -14.74 -17.37 -20.32
N ASP A 301 -14.44 -16.87 -21.53
CA ASP A 301 -13.29 -16.02 -21.85
C ASP A 301 -11.94 -16.58 -21.40
N ILE A 302 -11.79 -17.90 -21.34
CA ILE A 302 -10.59 -18.59 -20.84
C ILE A 302 -9.33 -18.15 -21.59
N ASP A 303 -9.42 -17.91 -22.90
CA ASP A 303 -8.27 -17.45 -23.70
C ASP A 303 -7.79 -16.04 -23.30
N ASP A 304 -8.73 -15.15 -22.96
CA ASP A 304 -8.45 -13.79 -22.52
C ASP A 304 -7.90 -13.80 -21.09
N VAL A 305 -8.50 -14.61 -20.22
CA VAL A 305 -7.99 -14.86 -18.86
C VAL A 305 -6.57 -15.41 -18.92
N ARG A 306 -6.30 -16.39 -19.81
CA ARG A 306 -4.97 -16.95 -20.01
C ARG A 306 -3.98 -15.89 -20.48
N THR A 307 -4.40 -15.03 -21.42
CA THR A 307 -3.56 -13.95 -21.97
C THR A 307 -3.07 -13.03 -20.85
N VAL A 308 -3.98 -12.57 -19.97
CA VAL A 308 -3.62 -11.63 -18.90
C VAL A 308 -2.84 -12.32 -17.78
N VAL A 309 -3.27 -13.51 -17.33
CA VAL A 309 -2.59 -14.25 -16.25
C VAL A 309 -1.21 -14.72 -16.67
N ASP A 310 -1.02 -15.13 -17.93
CA ASP A 310 0.30 -15.53 -18.43
C ASP A 310 1.25 -14.33 -18.58
N PHE A 311 0.75 -13.19 -19.08
CA PHE A 311 1.53 -11.95 -19.12
C PHE A 311 1.97 -11.54 -17.71
N TRP A 312 1.05 -11.54 -16.73
CA TRP A 312 1.39 -11.29 -15.32
C TRP A 312 2.45 -12.27 -14.80
N ARG A 313 2.27 -13.57 -15.03
CA ARG A 313 3.19 -14.63 -14.58
C ARG A 313 4.60 -14.42 -15.11
N ARG A 314 4.75 -14.19 -16.42
CA ARG A 314 6.06 -13.93 -17.06
C ARG A 314 6.69 -12.63 -16.56
N LEU A 315 5.88 -11.58 -16.42
CA LEU A 315 6.31 -10.27 -15.92
C LEU A 315 6.85 -10.37 -14.48
N THR A 316 6.10 -10.98 -13.57
CA THR A 316 6.50 -11.09 -12.15
C THR A 316 7.70 -12.00 -11.98
N LEU A 317 7.74 -13.16 -12.65
CA LEU A 317 8.87 -14.10 -12.57
C LEU A 317 10.18 -13.44 -13.03
N ALA A 318 10.15 -12.70 -14.14
CA ALA A 318 11.33 -12.02 -14.66
C ALA A 318 11.74 -10.81 -13.81
N TYR A 319 10.77 -10.05 -13.31
CA TYR A 319 11.00 -8.91 -12.43
C TYR A 319 11.63 -9.34 -11.10
N ARG A 320 11.06 -10.34 -10.42
CA ARG A 320 11.57 -10.82 -9.13
C ARG A 320 12.87 -11.61 -9.27
N GLY A 321 12.95 -12.47 -10.28
CA GLY A 321 14.15 -13.24 -10.60
C GLY A 321 14.48 -14.42 -9.68
N ASP A 322 13.73 -14.58 -8.58
CA ASP A 322 13.94 -15.62 -7.58
C ASP A 322 12.92 -16.79 -7.68
N GLY A 323 12.01 -16.70 -8.66
CA GLY A 323 10.97 -17.68 -8.95
C GLY A 323 9.69 -17.54 -8.12
N THR A 324 9.65 -16.63 -7.16
CA THR A 324 8.44 -16.34 -6.38
C THR A 324 7.47 -15.48 -7.17
N LEU A 325 6.17 -15.52 -6.85
CA LEU A 325 5.14 -14.69 -7.50
C LEU A 325 4.72 -13.51 -6.62
N ASP A 326 4.59 -13.75 -5.32
CA ASP A 326 4.21 -12.78 -4.30
C ASP A 326 5.35 -12.52 -3.28
N TYR A 327 5.24 -11.47 -2.45
CA TYR A 327 6.28 -11.13 -1.47
C TYR A 327 6.28 -12.16 -0.34
N LYS A 328 5.11 -12.64 0.08
CA LYS A 328 4.98 -13.71 1.09
C LYS A 328 5.60 -15.04 0.67
N ASP A 329 5.61 -15.35 -0.63
CA ASP A 329 6.29 -16.54 -1.17
C ASP A 329 7.80 -16.42 -0.95
N ALA A 330 8.31 -15.19 -1.00
CA ALA A 330 9.65 -14.80 -0.58
C ALA A 330 9.70 -14.35 0.89
N GLY A 331 8.87 -14.91 1.78
CA GLY A 331 8.89 -14.66 3.21
C GLY A 331 8.76 -13.19 3.59
N PHE A 332 7.86 -12.49 2.91
CA PHE A 332 7.58 -11.06 3.07
C PHE A 332 8.75 -10.16 2.69
N THR A 333 9.44 -10.52 1.61
CA THR A 333 10.54 -9.74 1.05
C THR A 333 10.38 -9.53 -0.46
N ASN A 334 11.01 -8.47 -0.96
CA ASN A 334 11.15 -8.22 -2.39
C ASN A 334 12.57 -7.73 -2.70
N ARG A 335 13.48 -8.66 -2.96
CA ARG A 335 14.90 -8.37 -3.25
C ARG A 335 15.17 -8.48 -4.75
N TYR A 336 14.47 -7.66 -5.53
CA TYR A 336 14.57 -7.74 -6.98
C TYR A 336 15.82 -7.06 -7.54
N LEU A 337 16.39 -6.07 -6.85
CA LEU A 337 17.54 -5.33 -7.39
C LEU A 337 18.82 -6.19 -7.46
N PRO A 338 19.61 -6.09 -8.55
CA PRO A 338 20.94 -6.67 -8.61
C PRO A 338 21.87 -6.06 -7.55
N ASP A 339 22.83 -6.87 -7.06
CA ASP A 339 23.80 -6.45 -6.04
C ASP A 339 24.50 -5.13 -6.37
N ALA A 340 24.90 -4.92 -7.64
CA ALA A 340 25.56 -3.69 -8.07
C ALA A 340 24.68 -2.42 -7.88
N GLN A 341 23.35 -2.55 -7.99
CA GLN A 341 22.43 -1.45 -7.71
C GLN A 341 22.26 -1.24 -6.20
N VAL A 342 22.17 -2.32 -5.43
CA VAL A 342 22.13 -2.23 -3.96
C VAL A 342 23.40 -1.58 -3.43
N ASP A 343 24.57 -1.94 -3.98
CA ASP A 343 25.87 -1.34 -3.65
C ASP A 343 25.91 0.16 -3.96
N ARG A 344 25.32 0.59 -5.10
CA ARG A 344 25.20 2.00 -5.46
C ARG A 344 24.34 2.78 -4.45
N LEU A 345 23.19 2.23 -4.06
CA LEU A 345 22.31 2.83 -3.05
C LEU A 345 22.97 2.85 -1.67
N ARG A 346 23.68 1.77 -1.31
CA ARG A 346 24.46 1.71 -0.06
C ARG A 346 25.56 2.76 -0.03
N ALA A 347 26.16 3.08 -1.17
CA ALA A 347 27.21 4.09 -1.24
C ALA A 347 26.69 5.53 -1.09
N SER A 348 25.37 5.77 -1.18
CA SER A 348 24.79 7.11 -1.07
C SER A 348 24.23 7.45 0.32
N ILE A 349 24.14 6.50 1.25
CA ILE A 349 23.59 6.75 2.58
C ILE A 349 24.61 7.40 3.52
N ASP A 350 24.14 8.37 4.29
CA ASP A 350 24.90 9.04 5.35
C ASP A 350 24.21 8.84 6.70
N ALA A 351 24.98 8.97 7.78
CA ALA A 351 24.43 8.87 9.13
C ALA A 351 23.39 9.97 9.37
N VAL A 352 22.28 9.63 10.01
CA VAL A 352 21.24 10.60 10.39
C VAL A 352 21.40 10.98 11.86
N ASP A 353 21.55 12.27 12.13
CA ASP A 353 21.49 12.82 13.48
C ASP A 353 20.02 13.09 13.89
N PRO A 354 19.72 13.45 15.15
CA PRO A 354 18.34 13.67 15.59
C PRO A 354 17.57 14.76 14.82
N THR A 355 18.27 15.73 14.21
CA THR A 355 17.62 16.78 13.41
C THR A 355 17.30 16.23 12.02
N THR A 356 18.28 15.60 11.39
CA THR A 356 18.18 14.98 10.07
C THR A 356 17.14 13.85 10.07
N ALA A 357 17.06 13.05 11.14
CA ALA A 357 16.05 12.01 11.31
C ALA A 357 14.63 12.58 11.34
N ARG A 358 14.41 13.71 12.04
CA ARG A 358 13.12 14.41 12.05
C ARG A 358 12.77 14.95 10.66
N ASP A 359 13.73 15.57 9.97
CA ASP A 359 13.50 16.11 8.62
C ASP A 359 13.19 14.99 7.61
N LEU A 360 13.86 13.83 7.72
CA LEU A 360 13.56 12.64 6.92
C LEU A 360 12.14 12.13 7.18
N GLN A 361 11.74 12.04 8.45
CA GLN A 361 10.41 11.59 8.84
C GLN A 361 9.33 12.53 8.28
N GLN A 362 9.52 13.85 8.41
CA GLN A 362 8.60 14.83 7.86
C GLN A 362 8.53 14.75 6.33
N LEU A 363 9.67 14.60 5.64
CA LEU A 363 9.70 14.44 4.19
C LEU A 363 8.95 13.18 3.75
N ASN A 364 9.23 12.03 4.37
CA ASN A 364 8.53 10.76 4.10
C ASN A 364 7.02 10.93 4.26
N ALA A 365 6.59 11.51 5.39
CA ALA A 365 5.18 11.71 5.69
C ALA A 365 4.48 12.59 4.65
N THR A 366 5.14 13.68 4.25
CA THR A 366 4.62 14.62 3.23
C THR A 366 4.52 13.95 1.85
N LEU A 367 5.55 13.19 1.46
CA LEU A 367 5.54 12.40 0.21
C LEU A 367 4.43 11.36 0.21
N SER A 368 4.20 10.66 1.33
CA SER A 368 3.12 9.69 1.46
C SER A 368 1.75 10.33 1.31
N GLY A 369 1.49 11.42 2.05
CA GLY A 369 0.21 12.14 1.98
C GLY A 369 -0.10 12.63 0.56
N TYR A 370 0.90 13.20 -0.11
CA TYR A 370 0.79 13.59 -1.50
C TYR A 370 0.51 12.40 -2.43
N ALA A 371 1.25 11.31 -2.30
CA ALA A 371 1.08 10.12 -3.15
C ALA A 371 -0.31 9.50 -3.01
N PHE A 372 -0.85 9.40 -1.78
CA PHE A 372 -2.23 8.96 -1.55
C PHE A 372 -3.24 9.87 -2.27
N MET A 373 -3.05 11.19 -2.23
CA MET A 373 -3.94 12.11 -2.93
C MET A 373 -3.80 12.01 -4.46
N TYR A 374 -2.57 11.95 -4.96
CA TYR A 374 -2.26 11.82 -6.39
C TYR A 374 -2.93 10.57 -6.99
N PHE A 375 -2.91 9.46 -6.25
CA PHE A 375 -3.50 8.19 -6.66
C PHE A 375 -4.86 7.92 -5.99
N THR A 376 -5.66 8.95 -5.72
CA THR A 376 -7.08 8.81 -5.30
C THR A 376 -7.30 7.81 -4.14
N ASP A 377 -6.57 8.00 -3.04
CA ASP A 377 -6.52 7.14 -1.84
C ASP A 377 -5.86 5.76 -2.03
N SER A 378 -5.13 5.57 -3.14
CA SER A 378 -4.35 4.36 -3.38
C SER A 378 -2.87 4.54 -3.00
N ARG A 379 -2.26 3.46 -2.52
CA ARG A 379 -0.83 3.41 -2.17
C ARG A 379 0.07 3.02 -3.35
N VAL A 380 -0.46 2.85 -4.56
CA VAL A 380 0.32 2.44 -5.76
C VAL A 380 1.55 3.30 -6.06
N GLY A 381 1.56 4.55 -5.61
CA GLY A 381 2.72 5.44 -5.71
C GLY A 381 3.83 5.21 -4.69
N ILE A 382 3.65 4.33 -3.69
CA ILE A 382 4.61 4.07 -2.61
C ILE A 382 4.92 2.58 -2.58
N CYS A 383 6.19 2.20 -2.74
CA CYS A 383 6.57 0.79 -2.70
C CYS A 383 7.87 0.58 -1.93
N ASP A 384 7.79 -0.26 -0.90
CA ASP A 384 8.94 -0.76 -0.15
C ASP A 384 9.46 -2.05 -0.76
N HIS A 385 10.78 -2.19 -0.80
CA HIS A 385 11.45 -3.40 -1.23
C HIS A 385 12.78 -3.63 -0.52
N GLY A 386 13.22 -4.89 -0.49
CA GLY A 386 14.22 -5.41 0.43
C GLY A 386 13.58 -6.39 1.42
N PRO A 387 13.99 -6.39 2.71
CA PRO A 387 15.21 -5.76 3.21
C PRO A 387 16.44 -6.44 2.59
N TYR A 388 17.42 -5.68 2.14
CA TYR A 388 18.68 -6.20 1.60
C TYR A 388 19.71 -6.35 2.73
N PRO A 389 20.43 -7.47 2.84
CA PRO A 389 21.49 -7.63 3.84
C PRO A 389 22.57 -6.54 3.71
N ASP A 390 23.04 -6.04 4.86
CA ASP A 390 24.05 -4.98 4.92
C ASP A 390 25.00 -5.19 6.12
N GLY A 391 25.81 -6.24 6.04
CA GLY A 391 26.65 -6.67 7.16
C GLY A 391 25.95 -7.74 8.02
N ALA A 392 26.45 -7.94 9.24
CA ALA A 392 26.01 -9.02 10.11
C ALA A 392 24.75 -8.67 10.92
N ASP A 393 24.55 -7.39 11.18
CA ASP A 393 23.60 -6.84 12.15
C ASP A 393 22.70 -5.74 11.56
N THR A 394 22.87 -5.38 10.27
CA THR A 394 22.04 -4.35 9.63
C THR A 394 21.48 -4.77 8.27
N ALA A 395 20.43 -4.06 7.84
CA ALA A 395 19.80 -4.22 6.54
C ALA A 395 19.41 -2.87 5.93
N LEU A 396 19.20 -2.87 4.61
CA LEU A 396 18.67 -1.75 3.84
C LEU A 396 17.22 -2.01 3.43
N LEU A 397 16.32 -1.09 3.77
CA LEU A 397 15.02 -0.93 3.12
C LEU A 397 15.16 0.13 2.04
N VAL A 398 14.57 -0.11 0.87
CA VAL A 398 14.44 0.91 -0.17
C VAL A 398 12.96 1.21 -0.36
N ARG A 399 12.60 2.50 -0.32
CA ARG A 399 11.24 2.99 -0.48
C ARG A 399 11.17 3.93 -1.67
N ASP A 400 10.36 3.58 -2.66
CA ASP A 400 10.12 4.40 -3.84
C ASP A 400 8.81 5.18 -3.71
N PHE A 401 8.87 6.48 -4.00
CA PHE A 401 7.73 7.35 -4.30
C PHE A 401 7.73 7.65 -5.80
N LEU A 402 6.70 7.17 -6.50
CA LEU A 402 6.65 7.08 -7.96
C LEU A 402 5.60 8.04 -8.53
N CYS A 403 5.90 8.67 -9.67
CA CYS A 403 5.02 9.64 -10.35
C CYS A 403 4.57 10.79 -9.46
N LEU A 404 5.53 11.67 -9.15
CA LEU A 404 5.27 12.86 -8.35
C LEU A 404 4.90 14.09 -9.19
N ASP A 405 5.28 14.13 -10.46
CA ASP A 405 4.87 15.13 -11.45
C ASP A 405 3.69 14.62 -12.30
N SER A 406 3.35 15.31 -13.39
CA SER A 406 2.31 14.85 -14.34
C SER A 406 2.54 13.43 -14.88
N GLY A 407 3.80 12.99 -14.90
CA GLY A 407 4.23 11.59 -14.99
C GLY A 407 3.76 10.78 -16.20
N GLN A 408 4.11 9.49 -16.15
CA GLN A 408 3.82 8.49 -17.19
C GLN A 408 2.34 8.15 -17.36
N PHE A 409 1.49 8.58 -16.42
CA PHE A 409 0.05 8.41 -16.49
C PHE A 409 -0.63 9.60 -17.17
N SER A 410 -0.05 10.81 -17.08
CA SER A 410 -0.67 12.04 -17.57
C SER A 410 -2.12 12.19 -17.08
N TYR A 411 -2.35 11.98 -15.79
CA TYR A 411 -3.68 12.09 -15.21
C TYR A 411 -4.20 13.53 -15.32
N PRO A 412 -5.47 13.73 -15.70
CA PRO A 412 -6.00 15.09 -15.88
C PRO A 412 -5.91 15.98 -14.64
N TRP A 413 -6.09 15.43 -13.44
CA TRP A 413 -6.01 16.18 -12.17
C TRP A 413 -4.59 16.56 -11.78
N ALA A 414 -3.58 15.89 -12.34
CA ALA A 414 -2.17 16.10 -12.05
C ALA A 414 -1.43 16.84 -13.17
N ALA A 415 -2.14 17.30 -14.21
CA ALA A 415 -1.55 17.95 -15.39
C ALA A 415 -0.72 19.20 -15.03
N ASP A 416 -1.11 19.91 -13.98
CA ASP A 416 -0.44 21.12 -13.50
C ASP A 416 0.45 20.89 -12.26
N CYS A 417 0.63 19.64 -11.83
CA CYS A 417 1.47 19.29 -10.68
C CYS A 417 2.94 19.20 -11.10
N ASP A 418 3.78 20.00 -10.48
CA ASP A 418 5.24 19.98 -10.67
C ASP A 418 5.97 20.28 -9.34
N PRO A 419 6.23 19.26 -8.51
CA PRO A 419 7.03 19.43 -7.30
C PRO A 419 8.54 19.62 -7.63
N GLY A 420 8.93 19.60 -8.91
CA GLY A 420 10.31 19.69 -9.38
C GLY A 420 11.08 18.37 -9.37
N VAL A 421 10.38 17.24 -9.17
CA VAL A 421 10.90 15.86 -9.21
C VAL A 421 9.81 14.93 -9.76
N SER A 422 10.19 13.90 -10.51
CA SER A 422 9.26 12.88 -11.04
C SER A 422 9.08 11.68 -10.11
N GLY A 423 10.02 11.48 -9.19
CA GLY A 423 9.99 10.43 -8.17
C GLY A 423 11.08 10.62 -7.13
N ILE A 424 10.97 9.92 -6.00
CA ILE A 424 11.98 9.89 -4.94
C ILE A 424 12.26 8.43 -4.57
N THR A 425 13.54 8.06 -4.41
CA THR A 425 13.95 6.80 -3.77
C THR A 425 14.61 7.12 -2.43
N LEU A 426 14.08 6.55 -1.35
CA LEU A 426 14.72 6.54 -0.04
C LEU A 426 15.49 5.23 0.14
N THR A 427 16.72 5.30 0.63
CA THR A 427 17.46 4.11 1.11
C THR A 427 17.67 4.27 2.60
N LEU A 428 17.22 3.30 3.40
CA LEU A 428 17.12 3.39 4.85
C LEU A 428 17.86 2.23 5.52
N ARG A 429 18.90 2.51 6.32
CA ARG A 429 19.64 1.50 7.09
C ARG A 429 19.07 1.30 8.48
N PHE A 430 18.71 0.05 8.70
CA PHE A 430 18.18 -0.63 9.85
C PHE A 430 19.04 -1.54 10.74
N PRO A 431 19.09 -1.46 12.09
CA PRO A 431 19.64 -2.57 12.88
C PRO A 431 18.62 -3.74 12.96
N LEU A 432 19.09 -4.99 12.83
CA LEU A 432 18.23 -6.18 12.78
C LEU A 432 17.63 -6.58 14.12
N ASP A 433 18.22 -6.14 15.23
CA ASP A 433 17.73 -6.37 16.60
C ASP A 433 16.69 -5.32 17.04
N ALA A 434 16.39 -4.32 16.19
CA ALA A 434 15.35 -3.33 16.46
C ALA A 434 13.93 -3.91 16.45
N PHE A 435 13.70 -5.01 15.72
CA PHE A 435 12.37 -5.55 15.51
C PHE A 435 12.28 -7.04 15.82
N ASP A 436 11.19 -7.44 16.43
CA ASP A 436 10.80 -8.84 16.64
C ASP A 436 10.04 -9.39 15.40
N TYR A 437 9.41 -8.48 14.64
CA TYR A 437 8.66 -8.80 13.43
C TYR A 437 8.97 -7.81 12.31
N PHE A 438 9.06 -8.31 11.08
CA PHE A 438 9.25 -7.50 9.88
C PHE A 438 8.55 -8.15 8.69
N GLU A 439 7.66 -7.42 8.04
CA GLU A 439 6.94 -7.83 6.84
C GLU A 439 6.98 -6.71 5.82
N ILE A 440 7.39 -7.00 4.58
CA ILE A 440 6.93 -6.24 3.42
C ILE A 440 5.82 -7.08 2.78
N ASN A 441 4.58 -6.61 2.88
CA ASN A 441 3.45 -7.36 2.37
C ASN A 441 3.41 -7.35 0.83
N ASP A 442 2.47 -8.10 0.23
CA ASP A 442 2.34 -8.22 -1.23
C ASP A 442 2.01 -6.89 -1.95
N TRP A 443 1.66 -5.84 -1.20
CA TRP A 443 1.43 -4.49 -1.72
C TRP A 443 2.61 -3.54 -1.53
N GLY A 444 3.76 -4.03 -1.06
CA GLY A 444 4.95 -3.20 -0.86
C GLY A 444 4.83 -2.26 0.33
N THR A 445 4.07 -2.62 1.37
CA THR A 445 3.99 -1.87 2.63
C THR A 445 4.76 -2.59 3.72
N THR A 446 5.66 -1.87 4.39
CA THR A 446 6.39 -2.39 5.54
C THR A 446 5.55 -2.32 6.82
N PHE A 447 5.51 -3.44 7.56
CA PHE A 447 5.00 -3.56 8.92
C PHE A 447 6.11 -4.12 9.81
N THR A 448 6.27 -3.57 11.01
CA THR A 448 7.29 -3.98 11.96
C THR A 448 6.69 -4.07 13.36
N GLU A 449 7.28 -4.88 14.24
CA GLU A 449 7.02 -4.79 15.68
C GLU A 449 8.37 -4.59 16.38
N PRO A 450 8.60 -3.45 17.07
CA PRO A 450 7.73 -2.26 17.19
C PRO A 450 7.42 -1.54 15.85
N ASP A 451 6.27 -0.86 15.75
CA ASP A 451 5.72 -0.30 14.49
C ASP A 451 6.39 0.96 13.92
N GLN A 452 7.46 1.46 14.54
CA GLN A 452 8.13 2.70 14.12
C GLN A 452 9.45 2.43 13.39
N LEU A 453 9.39 2.03 12.11
CA LEU A 453 10.61 1.78 11.35
C LEU A 453 11.53 2.99 11.25
N LEU A 454 10.98 4.18 10.95
CA LEU A 454 11.78 5.38 10.71
C LEU A 454 12.56 5.85 11.95
N SER A 455 12.10 5.52 13.16
CA SER A 455 12.79 5.92 14.39
C SER A 455 14.03 5.06 14.69
N THR A 456 14.18 3.92 14.03
CA THR A 456 15.35 3.03 14.18
C THR A 456 16.39 3.20 13.06
N VAL A 457 16.08 4.04 12.06
CA VAL A 457 16.98 4.30 10.92
C VAL A 457 18.25 5.01 11.41
N THR A 458 19.41 4.43 11.09
CA THR A 458 20.73 4.97 11.48
C THR A 458 21.42 5.71 10.35
N HIS A 459 21.13 5.35 9.10
CA HIS A 459 21.66 5.99 7.90
C HIS A 459 20.59 6.09 6.84
N ALA A 460 20.56 7.18 6.08
CA ALA A 460 19.60 7.38 5.02
C ALA A 460 20.17 8.13 3.82
N SER A 461 19.53 7.97 2.66
CA SER A 461 19.68 8.88 1.52
C SER A 461 18.34 9.13 0.84
N VAL A 462 18.25 10.29 0.19
CA VAL A 462 17.12 10.72 -0.63
C VAL A 462 17.65 10.95 -2.05
N ILE A 463 17.21 10.14 -3.00
CA ILE A 463 17.56 10.29 -4.42
C ILE A 463 16.34 10.81 -5.16
N ALA A 464 16.49 11.96 -5.81
CA ALA A 464 15.47 12.51 -6.69
C ALA A 464 15.65 12.01 -8.12
N HIS A 465 14.53 11.62 -8.72
CA HIS A 465 14.39 11.29 -10.14
C HIS A 465 13.78 12.48 -10.87
N HIS A 466 14.23 12.73 -12.09
CA HIS A 466 13.77 13.84 -12.93
C HIS A 466 13.12 13.33 -14.22
N ALA A 467 12.26 14.16 -14.83
CA ALA A 467 11.52 13.81 -16.04
C ALA A 467 12.44 13.51 -17.25
N ASP A 468 13.66 14.06 -17.28
CA ASP A 468 14.67 13.77 -18.30
C ASP A 468 15.40 12.43 -18.08
N GLY A 469 15.06 11.70 -17.03
CA GLY A 469 15.63 10.41 -16.66
C GLY A 469 16.92 10.50 -15.85
N THR A 470 17.35 11.71 -15.44
CA THR A 470 18.50 11.89 -14.55
C THR A 470 18.14 11.65 -13.08
N GLU A 471 19.16 11.36 -12.28
CA GLU A 471 19.06 11.14 -10.83
C GLU A 471 20.01 12.10 -10.09
N SER A 472 19.61 12.57 -8.92
CA SER A 472 20.44 13.41 -8.06
C SER A 472 20.20 13.12 -6.58
N VAL A 473 21.26 13.03 -5.77
CA VAL A 473 21.13 12.96 -4.31
C VAL A 473 20.67 14.32 -3.78
N VAL A 474 19.59 14.32 -3.00
CA VAL A 474 19.08 15.50 -2.30
C VAL A 474 19.77 15.57 -0.95
N THR A 475 20.56 16.62 -0.72
CA THR A 475 21.28 16.81 0.55
C THR A 475 20.30 17.10 1.69
N PRO A 476 20.62 16.70 2.94
CA PRO A 476 19.72 16.86 4.09
C PRO A 476 19.16 18.28 4.30
N ASP A 477 19.98 19.32 4.08
CA ASP A 477 19.58 20.73 4.20
C ASP A 477 18.46 21.14 3.21
N ARG A 478 18.20 20.32 2.18
CA ARG A 478 17.17 20.56 1.16
C ARG A 478 15.91 19.74 1.32
N TRP A 479 15.86 18.81 2.28
CA TRP A 479 14.68 17.95 2.49
C TRP A 479 13.43 18.75 2.88
N SER A 480 13.58 19.74 3.76
CA SER A 480 12.47 20.63 4.15
C SER A 480 11.93 21.43 2.95
N ASP A 481 12.81 21.94 2.08
CA ASP A 481 12.39 22.68 0.88
C ASP A 481 11.66 21.79 -0.13
N LEU A 482 12.10 20.54 -0.29
CA LEU A 482 11.39 19.54 -1.09
C LEU A 482 10.01 19.24 -0.48
N GLY A 483 9.94 18.99 0.83
CA GLY A 483 8.68 18.76 1.55
C GLY A 483 7.69 19.90 1.35
N LYS A 484 8.11 21.17 1.45
CA LYS A 484 7.24 22.34 1.21
C LYS A 484 6.68 22.41 -0.21
N ARG A 485 7.49 22.08 -1.22
CA ARG A 485 7.04 22.03 -2.62
C ARG A 485 5.98 20.95 -2.82
N VAL A 486 6.26 19.73 -2.33
CA VAL A 486 5.31 18.61 -2.38
C VAL A 486 4.02 18.94 -1.63
N GLY A 487 4.12 19.54 -0.43
CA GLY A 487 2.96 19.95 0.35
C GLY A 487 2.08 20.99 -0.35
N THR A 488 2.68 21.89 -1.15
CA THR A 488 1.92 22.85 -1.96
C THR A 488 1.08 22.14 -3.02
N GLU A 489 1.67 21.16 -3.72
CA GLU A 489 0.96 20.36 -4.72
C GLU A 489 -0.09 19.43 -4.10
N HIS A 490 0.17 18.91 -2.90
CA HIS A 490 -0.80 18.13 -2.12
C HIS A 490 -2.06 18.95 -1.82
N VAL A 491 -1.91 20.18 -1.32
CA VAL A 491 -3.04 21.06 -1.04
C VAL A 491 -3.82 21.41 -2.32
N ARG A 492 -3.11 21.61 -3.44
CA ARG A 492 -3.75 21.83 -4.74
C ARG A 492 -4.65 20.64 -5.12
N LEU A 493 -4.13 19.42 -5.05
CA LEU A 493 -4.88 18.21 -5.36
C LEU A 493 -6.05 18.00 -4.40
N TYR A 494 -5.84 18.24 -3.10
CA TYR A 494 -6.88 18.12 -2.09
C TYR A 494 -8.07 19.03 -2.42
N ARG A 495 -7.82 20.31 -2.75
CA ARG A 495 -8.86 21.25 -3.16
C ARG A 495 -9.55 20.81 -4.45
N HIS A 496 -8.77 20.40 -5.45
CA HIS A 496 -9.29 19.90 -6.72
C HIS A 496 -10.30 18.76 -6.54
N PHE A 497 -9.97 17.75 -5.72
CA PHE A 497 -10.88 16.63 -5.46
C PHE A 497 -12.02 16.97 -4.51
N SER A 498 -11.83 17.91 -3.57
CA SER A 498 -12.89 18.34 -2.66
C SER A 498 -14.00 19.09 -3.40
N ASP A 499 -13.64 19.88 -4.40
CA ASP A 499 -14.59 20.62 -5.24
C ASP A 499 -15.27 19.74 -6.30
N MET A 500 -14.77 18.52 -6.51
CA MET A 500 -15.21 17.61 -7.55
C MET A 500 -16.52 16.91 -7.18
N PRO A 501 -17.55 16.91 -8.06
CA PRO A 501 -18.78 16.16 -7.85
C PRO A 501 -18.52 14.67 -7.65
N ARG A 502 -19.37 14.00 -6.87
CA ARG A 502 -19.24 12.57 -6.54
C ARG A 502 -19.01 11.66 -7.78
N PRO A 503 -19.79 11.76 -8.88
CA PRO A 503 -19.54 10.94 -10.08
C PRO A 503 -18.16 11.13 -10.67
N ASP A 504 -17.68 12.38 -10.74
CA ASP A 504 -16.38 12.70 -11.31
C ASP A 504 -15.23 12.16 -10.44
N ARG A 505 -15.42 12.10 -9.11
CA ARG A 505 -14.48 11.45 -8.19
C ARG A 505 -14.42 9.93 -8.41
N ILE A 506 -15.58 9.29 -8.65
CA ILE A 506 -15.64 7.87 -9.02
C ILE A 506 -14.89 7.65 -10.32
N PHE A 507 -15.20 8.41 -11.37
CA PHE A 507 -14.52 8.23 -12.66
C PHE A 507 -13.02 8.53 -12.60
N SER A 508 -12.59 9.50 -11.79
CA SER A 508 -11.16 9.79 -11.60
C SER A 508 -10.44 8.63 -10.92
N ALA A 509 -11.01 8.07 -9.86
CA ALA A 509 -10.43 6.92 -9.17
C ALA A 509 -10.51 5.63 -10.00
N THR A 510 -11.60 5.42 -10.75
CA THR A 510 -11.71 4.31 -11.72
C THR A 510 -10.63 4.43 -12.80
N ARG A 511 -10.41 5.62 -13.35
CA ARG A 511 -9.35 5.90 -14.34
C ARG A 511 -7.96 5.64 -13.76
N MET A 512 -7.73 6.03 -12.51
CA MET A 512 -6.45 5.80 -11.83
C MET A 512 -6.07 4.32 -11.85
N TYR A 513 -7.00 3.44 -11.47
CA TYR A 513 -6.76 1.99 -11.53
C TYR A 513 -6.73 1.44 -12.96
N SER A 514 -7.66 1.84 -13.83
CA SER A 514 -7.75 1.24 -15.17
C SER A 514 -6.61 1.63 -16.11
N TRP A 515 -5.84 2.66 -15.74
CA TRP A 515 -4.60 3.05 -16.39
C TRP A 515 -3.37 2.34 -15.82
N GLY A 516 -3.53 1.32 -14.97
CA GLY A 516 -2.42 0.56 -14.37
C GLY A 516 -1.46 -0.08 -15.37
N LEU A 517 -1.92 -0.38 -16.59
CA LEU A 517 -1.07 -0.87 -17.70
C LEU A 517 -0.31 0.24 -18.45
N ARG A 518 -0.70 1.50 -18.29
CA ARG A 518 -0.17 2.64 -19.05
C ARG A 518 1.34 2.85 -18.87
N PRO A 519 1.93 2.73 -17.66
CA PRO A 519 3.38 2.76 -17.48
C PRO A 519 4.13 1.76 -18.38
N PHE A 520 3.60 0.54 -18.52
CA PHE A 520 4.21 -0.49 -19.35
C PHE A 520 4.05 -0.17 -20.84
N ALA A 521 2.89 0.35 -21.26
CA ALA A 521 2.66 0.82 -22.63
C ALA A 521 3.61 1.97 -23.02
N THR A 522 3.78 2.96 -22.13
CA THR A 522 4.72 4.06 -22.30
C THR A 522 6.17 3.55 -22.40
N LEU A 523 6.57 2.61 -21.53
CA LEU A 523 7.91 2.01 -21.53
C LEU A 523 8.27 1.28 -22.84
N VAL A 524 7.27 0.70 -23.52
CA VAL A 524 7.45 -0.03 -24.78
C VAL A 524 7.07 0.78 -26.01
N GLY A 525 6.61 2.02 -25.84
CA GLY A 525 6.32 2.97 -26.91
C GLY A 525 5.00 2.71 -27.66
N VAL A 526 3.98 2.19 -26.98
CA VAL A 526 2.67 1.85 -27.58
C VAL A 526 1.48 2.50 -26.86
N ASP A 527 1.71 3.51 -26.03
CA ASP A 527 0.64 4.23 -25.32
C ASP A 527 -0.45 4.75 -26.28
N ASP A 528 -0.05 5.36 -27.39
CA ASP A 528 -0.94 5.91 -28.42
C ASP A 528 -1.73 4.83 -29.20
N ALA A 529 -1.35 3.56 -29.09
CA ALA A 529 -2.05 2.45 -29.75
C ALA A 529 -3.19 1.87 -28.92
N ILE A 530 -3.33 2.32 -27.66
CA ILE A 530 -4.31 1.79 -26.70
C ILE A 530 -5.43 2.80 -26.46
N ASP A 531 -6.67 2.31 -26.50
CA ASP A 531 -7.82 3.05 -26.00
C ASP A 531 -7.90 2.95 -24.46
N TRP A 532 -7.70 4.10 -23.82
CA TRP A 532 -7.72 4.27 -22.37
C TRP A 532 -9.07 4.77 -21.83
N SER A 533 -10.09 4.85 -22.69
CA SER A 533 -11.46 5.18 -22.27
C SER A 533 -12.09 4.03 -21.47
N ILE A 534 -13.08 4.36 -20.65
CA ILE A 534 -13.87 3.36 -19.91
C ILE A 534 -14.77 2.64 -20.91
N SER A 535 -14.73 1.31 -20.91
CA SER A 535 -15.47 0.49 -21.87
C SER A 535 -16.99 0.69 -21.78
N PRO A 536 -17.72 0.58 -22.92
CA PRO A 536 -19.18 0.60 -22.91
C PRO A 536 -19.80 -0.51 -22.04
N ALA A 537 -19.11 -1.65 -21.91
CA ALA A 537 -19.56 -2.78 -21.09
C ALA A 537 -19.58 -2.43 -19.59
N THR A 538 -18.53 -1.77 -19.09
CA THR A 538 -18.50 -1.24 -17.72
C THR A 538 -19.51 -0.12 -17.53
N MET A 539 -19.60 0.80 -18.49
CA MET A 539 -20.57 1.92 -18.41
C MET A 539 -22.03 1.44 -18.39
N ALA A 540 -22.34 0.26 -18.93
CA ALA A 540 -23.67 -0.33 -18.84
C ALA A 540 -24.10 -0.73 -17.41
N LEU A 541 -23.16 -0.74 -16.46
CA LEU A 541 -23.39 -1.00 -15.03
C LEU A 541 -23.38 0.28 -14.18
N TYR A 542 -23.29 1.46 -14.82
CA TYR A 542 -23.28 2.76 -14.15
C TYR A 542 -24.46 3.64 -14.66
N PRO A 543 -25.20 4.34 -13.78
CA PRO A 543 -24.97 4.47 -12.34
C PRO A 543 -25.43 3.25 -11.52
N ASP A 544 -26.50 2.54 -11.91
CA ASP A 544 -26.97 1.38 -11.13
C ASP A 544 -26.32 0.08 -11.67
N PRO A 545 -25.66 -0.75 -10.84
CA PRO A 545 -25.54 -0.69 -9.37
C PRO A 545 -24.29 -0.01 -8.80
N LEU A 546 -23.35 0.43 -9.64
CA LEU A 546 -22.02 0.80 -9.19
C LEU A 546 -21.92 2.15 -8.45
N ASP A 547 -22.88 3.04 -8.63
CA ASP A 547 -22.92 4.37 -7.98
C ASP A 547 -23.48 4.32 -6.55
N ASP A 548 -24.08 3.21 -6.13
CA ASP A 548 -24.63 3.03 -4.78
C ASP A 548 -23.62 2.31 -3.88
N ASP A 549 -23.27 2.90 -2.74
CA ASP A 549 -22.18 2.40 -1.89
C ASP A 549 -22.48 1.00 -1.33
N ASP A 550 -23.73 0.72 -0.92
CA ASP A 550 -24.12 -0.58 -0.35
C ASP A 550 -24.16 -1.68 -1.42
N ARG A 551 -24.66 -1.35 -2.62
CA ARG A 551 -24.67 -2.30 -3.74
C ARG A 551 -23.26 -2.57 -4.24
N ALA A 552 -22.43 -1.53 -4.39
CA ALA A 552 -21.03 -1.70 -4.75
C ALA A 552 -20.27 -2.50 -3.68
N ALA A 553 -20.54 -2.28 -2.39
CA ALA A 553 -20.01 -3.07 -1.29
C ALA A 553 -20.37 -4.56 -1.41
N ALA A 554 -21.65 -4.85 -1.71
CA ALA A 554 -22.13 -6.21 -1.88
C ALA A 554 -21.48 -6.91 -3.09
N ILE A 555 -21.26 -6.18 -4.18
CA ILE A 555 -20.60 -6.69 -5.38
C ILE A 555 -19.12 -6.98 -5.08
N PHE A 556 -18.39 -5.99 -4.56
CA PHE A 556 -16.95 -6.12 -4.32
C PHE A 556 -16.63 -7.06 -3.15
N GLY A 557 -17.19 -6.80 -1.97
CA GLY A 557 -16.93 -7.56 -0.76
C GLY A 557 -17.51 -8.98 -0.79
N GLY A 558 -18.74 -9.11 -1.32
CA GLY A 558 -19.43 -10.41 -1.41
C GLY A 558 -18.73 -11.38 -2.37
N ALA A 559 -18.17 -10.87 -3.47
CA ALA A 559 -17.41 -11.68 -4.43
C ALA A 559 -16.06 -12.14 -3.85
N LEU A 560 -15.32 -11.25 -3.20
CA LEU A 560 -13.90 -11.49 -2.89
C LEU A 560 -13.65 -12.10 -1.52
N VAL A 561 -14.59 -11.96 -0.57
CA VAL A 561 -14.49 -12.47 0.80
C VAL A 561 -15.61 -13.47 1.12
N ALA A 562 -16.08 -14.21 0.11
CA ALA A 562 -17.08 -15.26 0.29
C ALA A 562 -16.58 -16.29 1.33
N HIS A 563 -17.23 -16.33 2.51
CA HIS A 563 -16.77 -17.13 3.65
C HIS A 563 -16.80 -18.65 3.39
N ASP A 564 -17.60 -19.09 2.43
CA ASP A 564 -17.83 -20.49 2.07
C ASP A 564 -16.77 -21.09 1.15
N ARG A 565 -15.83 -20.28 0.62
CA ARG A 565 -14.78 -20.71 -0.31
C ARG A 565 -13.38 -20.54 0.26
N PRO A 566 -12.44 -21.48 0.06
CA PRO A 566 -11.06 -21.32 0.53
C PRO A 566 -10.21 -20.34 -0.31
N SER A 567 -10.78 -19.75 -1.37
CA SER A 567 -10.13 -18.89 -2.37
C SER A 567 -11.03 -17.72 -2.71
N SER A 568 -10.46 -16.54 -3.01
CA SER A 568 -11.19 -15.38 -3.54
C SER A 568 -11.62 -15.52 -5.00
N PHE A 569 -11.04 -16.44 -5.77
CA PHE A 569 -11.31 -16.58 -7.20
C PHE A 569 -11.87 -17.96 -7.55
N SER A 570 -12.93 -17.98 -8.35
CA SER A 570 -13.56 -19.19 -8.89
C SER A 570 -12.64 -19.90 -9.88
N PRO A 571 -12.53 -21.25 -9.82
CA PRO A 571 -11.78 -22.02 -10.81
C PRO A 571 -12.40 -21.87 -12.21
N ILE A 572 -11.60 -22.14 -13.24
CA ILE A 572 -12.05 -22.25 -14.63
C ILE A 572 -12.43 -23.70 -14.99
N LEU A 573 -11.87 -24.68 -14.29
CA LEU A 573 -12.23 -26.09 -14.44
C LEU A 573 -13.32 -26.47 -13.42
N HIS A 574 -14.34 -27.17 -13.86
CA HIS A 574 -15.30 -27.76 -12.94
C HIS A 574 -14.61 -28.84 -12.10
N PRO A 575 -14.87 -28.94 -10.78
CA PRO A 575 -14.41 -30.09 -10.01
C PRO A 575 -14.99 -31.34 -10.67
N SER A 576 -14.12 -32.26 -11.10
CA SER A 576 -14.52 -33.55 -11.62
C SER A 576 -15.50 -34.18 -10.63
N ALA A 577 -16.72 -34.48 -11.10
CA ALA A 577 -17.80 -35.05 -10.30
C ALA A 577 -17.44 -36.41 -9.69
#